data_AF-A0A957I3V8-F1
#
_entry.id   AF-A0A957I3V8-F1
#
_cell.length_a   1.000
_cell.length_b   1.000
_cell.length_c   1.000
_cell.angle_alpha   90.00
_cell.angle_beta   90.00
_cell.angle_gamma   90.00
#
_symmetry.space_group_name_H-M   'P 1'
#
loop_
_entity.id
_entity.type
_entity.pdbx_description
1 polymer ?
#
loop_
_entity_poly.entity_id
_entity_poly.type
_entity_poly.pdbx_seq_one_letter_code
_entity_poly.pdbx_strand_id
1 'polypeptide(L)'
;MTTFQEILTIAFGFLLRLGIPIGITILIGWFLRRLDARWQAEAEAELAQLKTRTTPVPCWEVFDCPPRLRDRCPAYLQPDIPCWECHRSNGQLQSACLTCKVRRQFEKATAVVQPQIS
;
A
#
# COMPACT_ATOMS: atom_id res chain seq x y z
N MET A 1 -56.10 7.34 -33.60
CA MET A 1 -55.86 6.85 -32.22
C MET A 1 -55.00 5.57 -32.20
N THR A 2 -55.13 4.67 -33.17
CA THR A 2 -54.36 3.41 -33.26
C THR A 2 -52.85 3.60 -33.45
N THR A 3 -52.42 4.52 -34.32
CA THR A 3 -51.00 4.78 -34.60
C THR A 3 -50.20 5.25 -33.38
N PHE A 4 -50.82 5.99 -32.47
CA PHE A 4 -50.16 6.47 -31.25
C PHE A 4 -49.86 5.32 -30.29
N GLN A 5 -50.79 4.36 -30.13
CA GLN A 5 -50.55 3.19 -29.28
C GLN A 5 -49.47 2.27 -29.84
N GLU A 6 -49.39 2.08 -31.16
CA GLU A 6 -48.34 1.26 -31.76
C GLU A 6 -46.94 1.86 -31.56
N ILE A 7 -46.79 3.17 -31.77
CA ILE A 7 -45.53 3.88 -31.49
C ILE A 7 -45.14 3.73 -30.02
N LEU A 8 -46.11 3.86 -29.11
CA LEU A 8 -45.88 3.75 -27.66
C LEU A 8 -45.42 2.35 -27.26
N THR A 9 -45.96 1.31 -27.91
CA THR A 9 -45.59 -0.09 -27.63
C THR A 9 -44.18 -0.42 -28.13
N ILE A 10 -43.80 0.06 -29.31
CA ILE A 10 -42.45 -0.11 -29.87
C ILE A 10 -41.43 0.67 -29.02
N ALA A 11 -41.75 1.92 -28.69
CA ALA A 11 -40.91 2.75 -27.83
C ALA A 11 -40.72 2.13 -26.44
N PHE A 12 -41.78 1.59 -25.85
CA PHE A 12 -41.71 0.88 -24.56
C PHE A 12 -40.83 -0.38 -24.66
N GLY A 13 -40.95 -1.18 -25.73
CA GLY A 13 -40.10 -2.33 -25.95
C GLY A 13 -38.61 -1.97 -26.06
N PHE A 14 -38.30 -0.86 -26.75
CA PHE A 14 -36.93 -0.33 -26.85
C PHE A 14 -36.42 0.21 -25.52
N LEU A 15 -37.23 0.98 -24.81
CA LEU A 15 -36.88 1.55 -23.51
C LEU A 15 -36.70 0.47 -22.44
N LEU A 16 -37.50 -0.59 -22.49
CA LEU A 16 -37.37 -1.72 -21.58
C LEU A 16 -36.09 -2.52 -21.89
N ARG A 17 -35.75 -2.70 -23.19
CA ARG A 17 -34.51 -3.38 -23.59
C ARG A 17 -33.24 -2.56 -23.42
N LEU A 18 -33.27 -1.22 -23.48
CA LEU A 18 -32.09 -0.37 -23.25
C LEU A 18 -31.99 0.12 -21.80
N GLY A 19 -33.12 0.49 -21.21
CA GLY A 19 -33.20 1.01 -19.86
C GLY A 19 -32.89 -0.04 -18.81
N ILE A 20 -33.35 -1.29 -19.00
CA ILE A 20 -33.01 -2.39 -18.09
C ILE A 20 -31.50 -2.67 -18.05
N PRO A 21 -30.78 -2.91 -19.17
CA PRO A 21 -29.34 -3.20 -19.10
C PRO A 21 -28.52 -2.00 -18.63
N ILE A 22 -28.91 -0.76 -18.97
CA ILE A 22 -28.22 0.43 -18.45
C ILE A 22 -28.49 0.58 -16.95
N GLY A 23 -29.74 0.40 -16.51
CA GLY A 23 -30.10 0.46 -15.10
C GLY A 23 -29.38 -0.59 -14.28
N ILE A 24 -29.30 -1.83 -14.78
CA ILE A 24 -28.58 -2.93 -14.13
C ILE A 24 -27.08 -2.62 -14.06
N THR A 25 -26.45 -2.15 -15.14
CA THR A 25 -25.01 -1.84 -15.13
C THR A 25 -24.68 -0.69 -14.17
N ILE A 26 -25.52 0.35 -14.10
CA ILE A 26 -25.38 1.42 -13.13
C ILE A 26 -25.55 0.89 -11.70
N LEU A 27 -26.56 0.05 -11.45
CA LEU A 27 -26.82 -0.54 -10.14
C LEU A 27 -25.65 -1.40 -9.67
N ILE A 28 -25.14 -2.28 -10.54
CA ILE A 28 -23.99 -3.15 -10.25
C ILE A 28 -22.75 -2.29 -10.01
N GLY A 29 -22.47 -1.30 -10.86
CA GLY A 29 -21.34 -0.40 -10.70
C GLY A 29 -21.39 0.38 -9.37
N TRP A 30 -22.58 0.85 -8.99
CA TRP A 30 -22.79 1.50 -7.69
C TRP A 30 -22.57 0.55 -6.52
N PHE A 31 -23.08 -0.68 -6.62
CA PHE A 31 -22.91 -1.70 -5.59
C PHE A 31 -21.44 -2.12 -5.42
N LEU A 32 -20.73 -2.36 -6.51
CA LEU A 32 -19.31 -2.69 -6.50
C LEU A 32 -18.48 -1.55 -5.91
N ARG A 33 -18.73 -0.29 -6.32
CA ARG A 33 -18.06 0.87 -5.72
C ARG A 33 -18.23 0.95 -4.21
N ARG A 34 -19.42 0.63 -3.72
CA ARG A 34 -19.71 0.63 -2.28
C ARG A 34 -18.94 -0.46 -1.54
N LEU A 35 -18.76 -1.64 -2.15
CA LEU A 35 -17.95 -2.71 -1.58
C LEU A 35 -16.46 -2.38 -1.63
N ASP A 36 -15.99 -1.86 -2.76
CA ASP A 36 -14.59 -1.49 -2.99
C ASP A 36 -14.12 -0.44 -1.98
N ALA A 37 -14.95 0.57 -1.70
CA ALA A 37 -14.65 1.60 -0.69
C ALA A 37 -14.44 1.02 0.71
N ARG A 38 -15.14 -0.07 1.08
CA ARG A 38 -14.93 -0.73 2.37
C ARG A 38 -13.60 -1.46 2.40
N TRP A 39 -13.26 -2.18 1.33
CA TRP A 39 -12.01 -2.92 1.24
C TRP A 39 -10.79 -1.99 1.16
N GLN A 40 -10.91 -0.84 0.51
CA GLN A 40 -9.85 0.18 0.50
C GLN A 40 -9.56 0.71 1.91
N ALA A 41 -10.60 0.98 2.70
CA ALA A 41 -10.43 1.42 4.08
C ALA A 41 -9.77 0.35 4.96
N GLU A 42 -10.09 -0.93 4.73
CA GLU A 42 -9.45 -2.06 5.42
C GLU A 42 -7.96 -2.19 5.03
N ALA A 43 -7.64 -2.11 3.75
CA ALA A 43 -6.25 -2.19 3.25
C ALA A 43 -5.38 -1.02 3.75
N GLU A 44 -5.92 0.20 3.79
CA GLU A 44 -5.21 1.36 4.34
C GLU A 44 -4.94 1.20 5.84
N ALA A 45 -5.91 0.66 6.60
CA ALA A 45 -5.75 0.39 8.02
C ALA A 45 -4.69 -0.70 8.28
N GLU A 46 -4.67 -1.77 7.49
CA GLU A 46 -3.63 -2.81 7.59
C GLU A 46 -2.24 -2.26 7.26
N LEU A 47 -2.12 -1.48 6.19
CA LEU A 47 -0.85 -0.82 5.83
C LEU A 47 -0.38 0.15 6.92
N ALA A 48 -1.29 0.92 7.52
CA ALA A 48 -0.96 1.83 8.62
C ALA A 48 -0.46 1.04 9.85
N GLN A 49 -1.14 -0.04 10.23
CA GLN A 49 -0.71 -0.89 11.34
C GLN A 49 0.63 -1.57 11.09
N LEU A 50 0.87 -2.06 9.87
CA LEU A 50 2.15 -2.63 9.47
C LEU A 50 3.27 -1.59 9.56
N LYS A 51 3.07 -0.36 9.06
CA LYS A 51 4.06 0.71 9.17
C LYS A 51 4.44 1.01 10.63
N THR A 52 3.45 1.08 11.52
CA THR A 52 3.72 1.31 12.95
C THR A 52 4.49 0.15 13.59
N ARG A 53 4.14 -1.10 13.28
CA ARG A 53 4.84 -2.29 13.84
C ARG A 53 6.23 -2.52 13.26
N THR A 54 6.46 -2.06 12.03
CA THR A 54 7.66 -2.32 11.26
C THR A 54 8.70 -1.22 11.40
N THR A 55 8.38 -0.07 12.02
CA THR A 55 9.34 1.01 12.21
C THR A 55 10.54 0.48 13.02
N PRO A 56 11.68 0.23 12.38
CA PRO A 56 12.78 -0.47 13.00
C PRO A 56 13.52 0.50 13.91
N VAL A 57 13.93 0.00 15.08
CA VAL A 57 14.70 0.80 16.04
C VAL A 57 15.99 1.26 15.37
N PRO A 58 16.31 2.56 15.39
CA PRO A 58 17.49 3.06 14.72
C PRO A 58 18.77 2.58 15.42
N CYS A 59 19.86 2.48 14.67
CA CYS A 59 21.10 1.89 15.17
C CYS A 59 21.68 2.65 16.38
N TRP A 60 21.52 3.98 16.44
CA TRP A 60 22.06 4.79 17.55
C TRP A 60 21.36 4.55 18.89
N GLU A 61 20.12 4.06 18.89
CA GLU A 61 19.42 3.64 20.11
C GLU A 61 19.86 2.26 20.56
N VAL A 62 20.12 1.34 19.62
CA VAL A 62 20.58 -0.03 19.92
C VAL A 62 22.02 -0.05 20.43
N PHE A 63 22.89 0.78 19.83
CA PHE A 63 24.32 0.87 20.17
C PHE A 63 24.63 2.01 21.15
N ASP A 64 23.61 2.69 21.68
CA ASP A 64 23.71 3.83 22.59
C ASP A 64 24.80 4.84 22.20
N CYS A 65 24.74 5.29 20.93
CA CYS A 65 25.77 6.16 20.37
C CYS A 65 25.66 7.57 20.99
N PRO A 66 26.76 8.21 21.41
CA PRO A 66 26.72 9.56 21.97
C PRO A 66 26.43 10.62 20.89
N PRO A 67 25.90 11.81 21.25
CA PRO A 67 25.43 12.82 20.29
C PRO A 67 26.48 13.22 19.24
N ARG A 68 27.74 13.35 19.67
CA ARG A 68 28.87 13.71 18.78
C ARG A 68 29.10 12.73 17.63
N LEU A 69 28.78 11.45 17.83
CA LEU A 69 28.86 10.42 16.80
C LEU A 69 27.60 10.42 15.91
N ARG A 70 26.43 10.77 16.47
CA ARG A 70 25.17 10.89 15.72
C ARG A 70 25.23 12.01 14.69
N ASP A 71 25.75 13.18 15.08
CA ASP A 71 25.84 14.35 14.19
C ASP A 71 26.73 14.12 12.96
N ARG A 72 27.64 13.13 13.04
CA ARG A 72 28.54 12.74 11.95
C ARG A 72 28.12 11.47 11.23
N CYS A 73 27.06 10.81 11.69
CA CYS A 73 26.61 9.55 11.13
C CYS A 73 25.72 9.80 9.91
N PRO A 74 26.07 9.28 8.71
CA PRO A 74 25.23 9.45 7.53
C PRO A 74 23.84 8.85 7.70
N ALA A 75 23.73 7.77 8.47
CA ALA A 75 22.46 7.11 8.77
C ALA A 75 21.54 7.93 9.69
N TYR A 76 22.10 8.85 10.50
CA TYR A 76 21.32 9.78 11.31
C TYR A 76 20.87 10.98 10.47
N LEU A 77 21.72 11.44 9.54
CA LEU A 77 21.41 12.53 8.62
C LEU A 77 20.38 12.15 7.56
N GLN A 78 20.28 10.86 7.20
CA GLN A 78 19.37 10.36 6.17
C GLN A 78 18.54 9.20 6.75
N PRO A 79 17.44 9.48 7.47
CA PRO A 79 16.61 8.44 8.08
C PRO A 79 15.91 7.53 7.06
N ASP A 80 15.80 7.98 5.81
CA ASP A 80 15.22 7.22 4.70
C ASP A 80 16.12 6.08 4.23
N ILE A 81 17.43 6.14 4.52
CA ILE A 81 18.41 5.16 4.08
C ILE A 81 18.88 4.34 5.28
N PRO A 82 18.79 3.00 5.23
CA PRO A 82 19.24 2.17 6.34
C PRO A 82 20.76 2.27 6.53
N CYS A 83 21.20 2.14 7.78
CA CYS A 83 22.58 2.42 8.16
C CYS A 83 23.64 1.57 7.43
N TRP A 84 23.29 0.34 7.01
CA TRP A 84 24.21 -0.52 6.27
C TRP A 84 24.40 -0.08 4.81
N GLU A 85 23.40 0.59 4.21
CA GLU A 85 23.50 1.11 2.85
C GLU A 85 24.36 2.37 2.84
N CYS A 86 24.23 3.22 3.86
CA CYS A 86 25.15 4.34 4.10
C CYS A 86 26.60 3.92 4.32
N HIS A 87 26.82 2.73 4.87
CA HIS A 87 28.15 2.20 5.18
C HIS A 87 28.69 1.24 4.12
N ARG A 88 28.03 1.17 2.96
CA ARG A 88 28.44 0.37 1.82
C ARG A 88 29.68 1.00 1.18
N SER A 89 30.71 0.19 0.93
CA SER A 89 31.96 0.65 0.32
C SER A 89 32.20 -0.10 -0.99
N ASN A 90 32.42 0.61 -2.09
CA ASN A 90 32.61 0.02 -3.42
C ASN A 90 31.51 -0.98 -3.84
N GLY A 91 30.25 -0.68 -3.49
CA GLY A 91 29.11 -1.55 -3.79
C GLY A 91 29.03 -2.83 -2.95
N GLN A 92 30.01 -3.11 -2.09
CA GLN A 92 30.00 -4.25 -1.19
C GLN A 92 29.58 -3.86 0.23
N LEU A 93 28.81 -4.74 0.85
CA LEU A 93 28.44 -4.60 2.25
C LEU A 93 29.57 -5.10 3.13
N GLN A 94 29.90 -4.33 4.16
CA GLN A 94 30.92 -4.76 5.11
C GLN A 94 30.45 -6.00 5.89
N SER A 95 31.39 -6.90 6.21
CA SER A 95 31.11 -8.13 6.96
C SER A 95 30.49 -7.86 8.33
N ALA A 96 30.87 -6.76 8.99
CA ALA A 96 30.26 -6.30 10.24
C ALA A 96 28.77 -5.98 10.11
N CYS A 97 28.34 -5.51 8.94
CA CYS A 97 26.93 -5.24 8.66
C CYS A 97 26.14 -6.53 8.33
N LEU A 98 26.79 -7.61 7.88
CA LEU A 98 26.13 -8.91 7.62
C LEU A 98 25.57 -9.55 8.90
N THR A 99 26.25 -9.38 10.03
CA THR A 99 25.86 -9.96 11.32
C THR A 99 25.21 -8.96 12.27
N CYS A 100 25.08 -7.70 11.86
CA CYS A 100 24.53 -6.63 12.68
C CYS A 100 23.05 -6.89 13.05
N LYS A 101 22.73 -6.71 14.34
CA LYS A 101 21.36 -6.87 14.88
C LYS A 101 20.37 -5.93 14.21
N VAL A 102 20.78 -4.69 13.94
CA VAL A 102 19.94 -3.67 13.29
C VAL A 102 19.52 -4.14 11.91
N ARG A 103 20.46 -4.63 11.08
CA ARG A 103 20.13 -5.16 9.76
C ARG A 103 19.14 -6.33 9.83
N ARG A 104 19.36 -7.28 10.75
CA ARG A 104 18.44 -8.42 10.93
C ARG A 104 17.05 -7.98 11.38
N GLN A 105 16.94 -6.94 12.21
CA GLN A 105 15.66 -6.39 12.62
C GLN A 105 14.92 -5.77 11.43
N PHE A 106 15.61 -4.98 10.62
CA PHE A 106 15.03 -4.46 9.38
C PHE A 106 14.66 -5.56 8.39
N GLU A 107 15.48 -6.59 8.18
CA GLU A 107 15.15 -7.73 7.30
C GLU A 107 13.87 -8.44 7.75
N LYS A 108 13.73 -8.67 9.07
CA LYS A 108 12.50 -9.22 9.66
C LYS A 108 11.31 -8.28 9.46
N ALA A 109 11.52 -6.98 9.64
CA ALA A 109 10.50 -5.97 9.46
C ALA A 109 10.02 -5.92 7.99
N THR A 110 10.95 -5.94 7.02
CA THR A 110 10.63 -5.99 5.58
C THR A 110 9.98 -7.32 5.17
N ALA A 111 10.36 -8.45 5.78
CA ALA A 111 9.75 -9.75 5.49
C ALA A 111 8.26 -9.81 5.88
N VAL A 112 7.83 -9.01 6.86
CA VAL A 112 6.42 -8.91 7.26
C VAL A 112 5.61 -8.02 6.32
N VAL A 113 6.25 -7.05 5.66
CA VAL A 113 5.58 -6.11 4.75
C VAL A 113 5.48 -6.63 3.32
N GLN A 114 6.22 -7.67 2.94
CA GLN A 114 6.10 -8.26 1.60
C GLN A 114 4.68 -8.82 1.41
N PRO A 115 3.82 -8.19 0.58
CA PRO A 115 2.51 -8.77 0.30
C PRO A 115 2.75 -10.04 -0.52
N GLN A 116 1.98 -11.09 -0.21
CA GLN A 116 1.86 -12.31 -0.98
C GLN A 116 1.47 -11.97 -2.43
N ILE A 117 2.45 -11.69 -3.28
CA ILE A 117 2.30 -11.69 -4.73
C ILE A 117 2.93 -13.00 -5.17
N SER A 118 2.10 -14.05 -5.25
CA SER A 118 2.43 -15.29 -5.94
C SER A 118 1.21 -15.84 -6.64
#